data_AF-A0A0P0WKY4-F1
#
_entry.id   AF-A0A0P0WKY4-F1
#
_cell.length_a   1.000
_cell.length_b   1.000
_cell.length_c   1.000
_cell.angle_alpha   90.00
_cell.angle_beta   90.00
_cell.angle_gamma   90.00
#
_symmetry.space_group_name_H-M   'P 1'
#
loop_
_entity.id
_entity.type
_entity.pdbx_description
1 polymer ?
#
loop_
_entity_poly.entity_id
_entity_poly.type
_entity_poly.pdbx_seq_one_letter_code
_entity_poly.pdbx_strand_id
1 'polypeptide(L)'
;VILYGENNGDALKDARLLDAVSCNDPDIVKFLTVMALCSTVVPIKSNGGTITYQAQSQDEEALVTAASKLNTVLVSKDSNTAEISFNGCKFYYDLLDILEFTSDRKRMSAVVKDVQSGKILLLSKGADEAILPRCHQGTWYNRENCIVFM
;
A
#
# COMPACT_ATOMS: atom_id res chain seq x y z
N VAL A 1 -8.51 0.72 -18.09
CA VAL A 1 -7.85 0.08 -16.93
C VAL A 1 -6.38 0.03 -17.27
N ILE A 2 -5.51 0.64 -16.46
CA ILE A 2 -4.06 0.50 -16.63
C ILE A 2 -3.68 -0.83 -15.99
N LEU A 3 -3.16 -1.76 -16.77
CA LEU A 3 -2.74 -3.09 -16.32
C LEU A 3 -1.23 -3.17 -16.44
N TYR A 4 -0.57 -3.47 -15.32
CA TYR A 4 0.86 -3.71 -15.21
C TYR A 4 1.12 -5.20 -15.00
N GLY A 5 2.26 -5.69 -15.51
CA GLY A 5 2.58 -7.10 -15.58
C GLY A 5 2.24 -7.66 -16.96
N GLU A 6 3.23 -7.65 -17.86
CA GLU A 6 3.13 -8.43 -19.09
C GLU A 6 3.09 -9.94 -18.78
N ASN A 7 2.52 -10.73 -19.70
CA ASN A 7 2.20 -12.17 -19.61
C ASN A 7 3.36 -13.13 -19.26
N ASN A 8 4.54 -12.63 -18.89
CA ASN A 8 5.76 -13.40 -18.62
C ASN A 8 6.13 -13.57 -17.13
N GLY A 9 5.22 -13.19 -16.22
CA GLY A 9 5.21 -13.74 -14.85
C GLY A 9 5.98 -12.97 -13.77
N ASP A 10 6.45 -11.75 -14.00
CA ASP A 10 6.99 -10.88 -12.95
C ASP A 10 6.63 -9.40 -13.19
N ALA A 11 5.58 -8.93 -12.52
CA ALA A 11 5.12 -7.54 -12.64
C ALA A 11 6.18 -6.51 -12.21
N LEU A 12 7.15 -6.90 -11.38
CA LEU A 12 8.23 -6.02 -10.93
C LEU A 12 9.24 -5.69 -12.03
N LYS A 13 9.17 -6.39 -13.17
CA LYS A 13 10.00 -6.13 -14.36
C LYS A 13 9.26 -5.38 -15.46
N ASP A 14 7.97 -5.07 -15.28
CA ASP A 14 7.22 -4.31 -16.27
C ASP A 14 7.81 -2.90 -16.39
N ALA A 15 8.36 -2.58 -17.57
CA ALA A 15 8.99 -1.29 -17.84
C ALA A 15 8.03 -0.12 -17.61
N ARG A 16 6.75 -0.27 -17.94
CA ARG A 16 5.74 0.79 -17.73
C ARG A 16 5.49 1.03 -16.25
N LEU A 17 5.53 -0.03 -15.43
CA LEU A 17 5.41 0.11 -13.98
C LEU A 17 6.63 0.82 -13.39
N LEU A 18 7.82 0.40 -13.80
CA LEU A 18 9.08 1.00 -13.36
C LEU A 18 9.20 2.47 -13.78
N ASP A 19 8.76 2.81 -14.99
CA ASP A 19 8.71 4.18 -15.49
C ASP A 19 7.71 5.01 -14.68
N ALA A 20 6.52 4.48 -14.41
CA ALA A 20 5.52 5.18 -13.60
C ALA A 20 5.98 5.40 -12.15
N VAL A 21 6.68 4.43 -11.55
CA VAL A 21 7.35 4.59 -10.24
C VAL A 21 8.41 5.69 -10.32
N SER A 22 9.24 5.70 -11.36
CA SER A 22 10.33 6.67 -11.53
C SER A 22 9.82 8.10 -11.78
N CYS A 23 8.69 8.22 -12.48
CA CYS A 23 8.02 9.50 -12.74
C CYS A 23 7.16 10.00 -11.56
N ASN A 24 7.13 9.28 -10.44
CA ASN A 24 6.26 9.57 -9.29
C ASN A 24 4.78 9.68 -9.69
N ASP A 25 4.29 8.76 -10.52
CA ASP A 25 2.89 8.73 -10.94
C ASP A 25 1.98 8.69 -9.69
N PRO A 26 1.06 9.66 -9.52
CA PRO A 26 0.27 9.78 -8.29
C PRO A 26 -0.58 8.54 -7.99
N ASP A 27 -1.05 7.82 -9.00
CA ASP A 27 -1.91 6.66 -8.80
C ASP A 27 -1.09 5.43 -8.41
N ILE A 28 0.12 5.29 -8.97
CA ILE A 28 1.10 4.29 -8.51
C ILE A 28 1.54 4.55 -7.07
N VAL A 29 1.83 5.80 -6.71
CA VAL A 29 2.21 6.16 -5.34
C VAL A 29 1.13 5.77 -4.35
N LYS A 30 -0.13 6.08 -4.66
CA LYS A 30 -1.29 5.69 -3.84
C LYS A 30 -1.43 4.18 -3.75
N PHE A 31 -1.30 3.47 -4.87
CA PHE A 31 -1.39 2.02 -4.94
C PHE A 31 -0.33 1.34 -4.04
N LEU A 32 0.94 1.73 -4.17
CA LEU A 32 2.03 1.20 -3.36
C LEU A 32 1.90 1.59 -1.88
N THR A 33 1.34 2.76 -1.60
CA THR A 33 1.02 3.18 -0.22
C THR A 33 -0.03 2.27 0.41
N VAL A 34 -1.07 1.86 -0.32
CA VAL A 34 -2.05 0.86 0.19
C VAL A 34 -1.36 -0.47 0.45
N MET A 35 -0.53 -0.97 -0.47
CA MET A 35 0.21 -2.22 -0.29
C MET A 35 1.08 -2.19 0.97
N ALA A 36 1.76 -1.08 1.23
CA ALA A 36 2.63 -0.91 2.39
C ALA A 36 1.86 -0.71 3.72
N LEU A 37 0.90 0.22 3.77
CA LEU A 37 0.24 0.61 5.04
C LEU A 37 -0.96 -0.24 5.42
N CYS A 38 -1.75 -0.71 4.45
CA CYS A 38 -2.94 -1.50 4.72
C CYS A 38 -2.57 -2.97 4.96
N SER A 39 -1.76 -3.23 5.98
CA SER A 39 -1.20 -4.55 6.33
C SER A 39 -0.99 -4.68 7.84
N THR A 40 -0.79 -5.88 8.37
CA THR A 40 -0.34 -6.09 9.76
C THR A 40 1.18 -6.27 9.88
N VAL A 41 1.89 -6.05 8.76
CA VAL A 41 3.34 -6.28 8.64
C VAL A 41 4.13 -5.34 9.55
N VAL A 42 5.11 -5.90 10.25
CA VAL A 42 6.06 -5.18 11.09
C VAL A 42 7.42 -5.14 10.40
N PRO A 43 7.97 -3.94 10.10
CA PRO A 43 9.33 -3.81 9.57
C PRO A 43 10.37 -4.01 10.69
N ILE A 44 11.38 -4.83 10.42
CA ILE A 44 12.49 -5.13 11.34
C ILE A 44 13.77 -4.55 10.74
N LYS A 45 14.36 -3.58 11.43
CA LYS A 45 15.65 -2.99 11.05
C LYS A 45 16.78 -3.86 11.57
N SER A 46 17.60 -4.38 10.68
CA SER A 46 18.85 -5.06 11.02
C SER A 46 19.96 -4.04 11.35
N ASN A 47 20.98 -4.48 12.08
CA ASN A 47 22.14 -3.63 12.45
C ASN A 47 22.88 -3.04 11.24
N GLY A 48 22.77 -3.66 10.06
CA GLY A 48 23.34 -3.19 8.79
C GLY A 48 22.46 -2.23 7.98
N GLY A 49 21.31 -1.79 8.52
CA GLY A 49 20.39 -0.87 7.83
C GLY A 49 19.38 -1.55 6.89
N THR A 50 19.52 -2.85 6.63
CA THR A 50 18.53 -3.63 5.87
C THR A 50 17.23 -3.78 6.65
N ILE A 51 16.11 -3.56 5.98
CA ILE A 51 14.76 -3.77 6.54
C ILE A 51 14.23 -5.10 6.02
N THR A 52 13.81 -5.97 6.94
CA THR A 52 13.03 -7.17 6.64
C THR A 52 11.59 -7.00 7.14
N TYR A 53 10.66 -7.75 6.57
CA TYR A 53 9.24 -7.62 6.88
C TYR A 53 8.76 -8.92 7.53
N GLN A 54 8.12 -8.81 8.70
CA GLN A 54 7.49 -9.95 9.37
C GLN A 54 5.98 -9.75 9.38
N ALA A 55 5.23 -10.75 8.92
CA ALA A 55 3.78 -10.72 8.87
C ALA A 55 3.17 -12.02 9.41
N GLN A 56 1.88 -11.96 9.75
CA GLN A 56 1.11 -13.15 10.13
C GLN A 56 0.66 -13.97 8.90
N SER A 57 0.70 -13.37 7.70
CA SER A 57 0.33 -14.00 6.44
C SER A 57 1.40 -13.75 5.38
N GLN A 58 1.73 -14.80 4.62
CA GLN A 58 2.68 -14.75 3.52
C GLN A 58 2.25 -13.76 2.42
N ASP A 59 0.95 -13.61 2.19
CA ASP A 59 0.43 -12.69 1.18
C ASP A 59 0.71 -11.23 1.56
N GLU A 60 0.56 -10.90 2.84
CA GLU A 60 0.85 -9.55 3.33
C GLU A 60 2.35 -9.23 3.24
N GLU A 61 3.20 -10.17 3.62
CA GLU A 61 4.65 -10.03 3.50
C GLU A 61 5.07 -9.84 2.03
N ALA A 62 4.49 -10.62 1.12
CA ALA A 62 4.77 -10.52 -0.31
C ALA A 62 4.37 -9.15 -0.87
N LEU A 63 3.19 -8.62 -0.49
CA LEU A 63 2.73 -7.30 -0.94
C LEU A 63 3.65 -6.18 -0.44
N VAL A 64 4.00 -6.16 0.85
CA VAL A 64 4.89 -5.12 1.40
C VAL A 64 6.30 -5.24 0.81
N THR A 65 6.78 -6.47 0.60
CA THR A 65 8.08 -6.71 -0.05
C THR A 65 8.07 -6.24 -1.51
N ALA A 66 6.99 -6.48 -2.25
CA ALA A 66 6.83 -5.98 -3.62
C ALA A 66 6.83 -4.46 -3.66
N ALA A 67 6.10 -3.80 -2.76
CA ALA A 67 6.11 -2.34 -2.63
C ALA A 67 7.54 -1.82 -2.35
N SER A 68 8.28 -2.50 -1.46
CA SER A 68 9.67 -2.17 -1.15
C SER A 68 10.61 -2.32 -2.35
N LYS A 69 10.38 -3.31 -3.22
CA LYS A 69 11.13 -3.48 -4.49
C LYS A 69 10.78 -2.40 -5.52
N LEU A 70 9.61 -1.78 -5.41
CA LEU A 70 9.15 -0.64 -6.21
C LEU A 70 9.41 0.69 -5.50
N ASN A 71 10.52 0.78 -4.77
CA ASN A 71 10.98 1.96 -4.04
C ASN A 71 10.01 2.54 -3.01
N THR A 72 8.98 1.80 -2.58
CA THR A 72 8.06 2.17 -1.49
C THR A 72 8.38 1.34 -0.25
N VAL A 73 9.31 1.82 0.55
CA VAL A 73 9.81 1.10 1.73
C VAL A 73 8.97 1.45 2.95
N LEU A 74 8.42 0.45 3.64
CA LEU A 74 7.82 0.65 4.96
C LEU A 74 8.95 0.70 6.00
N VAL A 75 9.29 1.91 6.45
CA VAL A 75 10.48 2.16 7.27
C VAL A 75 10.24 1.82 8.74
N SER A 76 9.09 2.23 9.27
CA SER A 76 8.66 1.88 10.63
C SER A 76 7.15 1.86 10.70
N LYS A 77 6.63 1.03 11.59
CA LYS A 77 5.21 0.94 11.87
C LYS A 77 5.01 0.47 13.30
N ASP A 78 4.24 1.24 14.07
CA ASP A 78 3.77 0.85 15.40
C ASP A 78 2.24 0.99 15.47
N SER A 79 1.67 0.98 16.67
CA SER A 79 0.21 1.04 16.85
C SER A 79 -0.41 2.41 16.50
N ASN A 80 0.40 3.47 16.41
CA ASN A 80 -0.06 4.85 16.28
C ASN A 80 0.54 5.58 15.08
N THR A 81 1.68 5.14 14.57
CA THR A 81 2.42 5.84 13.53
C THR A 81 3.02 4.88 12.51
N ALA A 82 3.18 5.38 11.28
CA ALA A 82 3.90 4.70 10.23
C ALA A 82 4.78 5.68 9.44
N GLU A 83 5.94 5.21 9.00
CA GLU A 83 6.86 5.91 8.11
C GLU A 83 7.02 5.10 6.83
N ILE A 84 6.78 5.75 5.69
CA ILE A 84 7.10 5.23 4.36
C ILE A 84 8.17 6.09 3.71
N SER A 85 9.10 5.46 3.02
CA SER A 85 10.02 6.12 2.09
C SER A 85 9.66 5.73 0.66
N PHE A 86 9.17 6.69 -0.13
CA PHE A 86 8.94 6.52 -1.57
C PHE A 86 10.00 7.27 -2.37
N ASN A 87 10.77 6.57 -3.21
CA ASN A 87 11.89 7.14 -3.99
C ASN A 87 12.85 8.01 -3.15
N GLY A 88 13.05 7.63 -1.88
CA GLY A 88 13.90 8.36 -0.92
C GLY A 88 13.23 9.52 -0.20
N CYS A 89 12.02 9.92 -0.59
CA CYS A 89 11.21 10.90 0.12
C CYS A 89 10.41 10.23 1.25
N LYS A 90 10.47 10.80 2.45
CA LYS A 90 9.80 10.26 3.64
C LYS A 90 8.40 10.86 3.83
N PHE A 91 7.46 9.98 4.13
CA PHE A 91 6.06 10.29 4.41
C PHE A 91 5.69 9.70 5.77
N TYR A 92 5.02 10.49 6.60
CA TYR A 92 4.65 10.14 7.96
C TYR A 92 3.12 10.10 8.06
N TYR A 93 2.62 9.05 8.70
CA TYR A 93 1.19 8.82 8.87
C TYR A 93 0.86 8.50 10.32
N ASP A 94 -0.19 9.11 10.85
CA ASP A 94 -0.83 8.64 12.08
C ASP A 94 -1.78 7.49 11.72
N LEU A 95 -1.65 6.35 12.37
CA LEU A 95 -2.56 5.21 12.27
C LEU A 95 -3.71 5.44 13.25
N LEU A 96 -4.89 5.74 12.70
CA LEU A 96 -6.08 6.03 13.49
C LEU A 96 -6.87 4.77 13.81
N ASP A 97 -6.97 3.84 12.85
CA ASP A 97 -7.65 2.57 13.05
C ASP A 97 -7.19 1.53 12.01
N ILE A 98 -7.23 0.25 12.38
CA ILE A 98 -6.96 -0.88 11.50
C ILE A 98 -8.15 -1.83 11.57
N LEU A 99 -8.86 -1.95 10.45
CA LEU A 99 -9.96 -2.89 10.28
C LEU A 99 -9.42 -4.15 9.60
N GLU A 100 -8.98 -5.10 10.42
CA GLU A 100 -8.36 -6.35 10.00
C GLU A 100 -9.20 -7.14 8.98
N PHE A 101 -8.49 -7.97 8.21
CA PHE A 101 -9.13 -8.88 7.28
C PHE A 101 -10.01 -9.90 8.03
N THR A 102 -11.22 -10.12 7.52
CA THR A 102 -12.10 -11.21 7.98
C THR A 102 -12.73 -11.89 6.77
N SER A 103 -13.01 -13.19 6.88
CA SER A 103 -13.65 -13.97 5.80
C SER A 103 -15.03 -13.41 5.41
N ASP A 104 -15.74 -12.79 6.35
CA ASP A 104 -17.04 -12.17 6.10
C ASP A 104 -16.91 -10.86 5.29
N ARG A 105 -15.89 -10.05 5.58
CA ARG A 105 -15.65 -8.77 4.89
C ARG A 105 -14.91 -8.94 3.57
N LYS A 106 -14.05 -9.98 3.46
CA LYS A 106 -13.12 -10.25 2.36
C LYS A 106 -12.23 -9.07 1.98
N ARG A 107 -11.96 -8.16 2.94
CA ARG A 107 -11.09 -7.00 2.78
C ARG A 107 -10.50 -6.55 4.11
N MET A 108 -9.37 -5.88 4.03
CA MET A 108 -8.72 -5.13 5.10
C MET A 108 -8.82 -3.63 4.81
N SER A 109 -8.91 -2.81 5.85
CA SER A 109 -8.83 -1.35 5.71
C SER A 109 -7.95 -0.73 6.79
N ALA A 110 -7.31 0.39 6.48
CA ALA A 110 -6.56 1.20 7.42
C ALA A 110 -7.05 2.65 7.33
N VAL A 111 -7.36 3.26 8.47
CA VAL A 111 -7.67 4.69 8.56
C VAL A 111 -6.39 5.38 9.02
N VAL A 112 -5.86 6.26 8.16
CA VAL A 112 -4.60 6.96 8.41
C VAL A 112 -4.78 8.46 8.27
N LYS A 113 -3.92 9.24 8.91
CA LYS A 113 -3.82 10.68 8.69
C LYS A 113 -2.44 11.00 8.17
N ASP A 114 -2.36 11.62 7.00
CA ASP A 114 -1.10 12.17 6.50
C ASP A 114 -0.70 13.35 7.39
N VAL A 115 0.47 13.25 8.02
CA VAL A 115 0.97 14.25 8.96
C VAL A 115 1.28 15.58 8.27
N GLN A 116 1.71 15.55 7.00
CA GLN A 116 2.08 16.75 6.26
C GLN A 116 0.84 17.52 5.79
N SER A 117 -0.12 16.83 5.16
CA SER A 117 -1.32 17.48 4.63
C SER A 117 -2.46 17.60 5.65
N GLY A 118 -2.41 16.85 6.75
CA GLY A 118 -3.47 16.74 7.74
C GLY A 118 -4.69 15.96 7.27
N LYS A 119 -4.68 15.41 6.05
CA LYS A 119 -5.81 14.69 5.46
C LYS A 119 -5.95 13.30 6.05
N ILE A 120 -7.20 12.90 6.32
CA ILE A 120 -7.54 11.55 6.73
C ILE A 120 -7.83 10.72 5.47
N LEU A 121 -7.21 9.55 5.36
CA LEU A 121 -7.32 8.62 4.25
C LEU A 121 -7.78 7.26 4.76
N LEU A 122 -8.74 6.67 4.06
CA LEU A 122 -9.16 5.28 4.18
C LEU A 122 -8.46 4.47 3.10
N LEU A 123 -7.52 3.63 3.49
CA LEU A 123 -6.85 2.68 2.62
C LEU A 123 -7.60 1.35 2.70
N SER A 124 -7.81 0.66 1.58
CA SER A 124 -8.48 -0.65 1.59
C SER A 124 -7.89 -1.59 0.56
N LYS A 125 -7.72 -2.86 0.93
CA LYS A 125 -7.34 -3.95 0.03
C LYS A 125 -8.23 -5.18 0.21
N GLY A 126 -8.59 -5.88 -0.85
CA GLY A 126 -9.39 -7.11 -0.74
C GLY A 126 -9.99 -7.58 -2.06
N ALA A 127 -10.78 -8.64 -1.99
CA ALA A 127 -11.36 -9.27 -3.18
C ALA A 127 -12.24 -8.31 -3.99
N ASP A 128 -12.22 -8.48 -5.31
CA ASP A 128 -12.97 -7.70 -6.28
C ASP A 128 -14.44 -7.54 -5.87
N GLU A 129 -15.13 -8.62 -5.51
CA GLU A 129 -16.55 -8.58 -5.17
C GLU A 129 -16.84 -7.82 -3.87
N ALA A 130 -15.84 -7.68 -3.00
CA ALA A 130 -15.95 -6.92 -1.77
C ALA A 130 -15.58 -5.44 -1.96
N ILE A 131 -14.68 -5.14 -2.89
CA ILE A 131 -14.19 -3.79 -3.15
C ILE A 131 -15.07 -3.06 -4.18
N LEU A 132 -15.31 -3.67 -5.34
CA LEU A 132 -15.96 -3.05 -6.49
C LEU A 132 -17.29 -2.37 -6.17
N PRO A 133 -18.21 -2.98 -5.38
CA PRO A 133 -19.49 -2.34 -5.07
C PRO A 133 -19.37 -1.07 -4.22
N ARG A 134 -18.19 -0.78 -3.66
CA ARG A 134 -17.91 0.37 -2.80
C ARG A 134 -17.13 1.48 -3.52
N CYS A 135 -16.68 1.22 -4.74
CA CYS A 135 -16.01 2.20 -5.59
C CYS A 135 -17.04 3.04 -6.35
N HIS A 136 -16.70 4.30 -6.64
CA HIS A 136 -17.53 5.15 -7.50
C HIS A 136 -17.38 4.72 -8.96
N GLN A 137 -18.48 4.74 -9.70
CA GLN A 137 -18.52 4.28 -11.09
C GLN A 137 -17.64 5.18 -11.97
N GLY A 138 -16.66 4.58 -12.68
CA GLY A 138 -15.77 5.30 -13.60
C GLY A 138 -14.39 5.66 -13.03
N THR A 139 -14.15 5.45 -11.73
CA THR A 139 -12.85 5.74 -11.09
C THR A 139 -12.55 4.74 -9.98
N TRP A 140 -11.50 3.93 -10.15
CA TRP A 140 -10.97 3.01 -9.11
C TRP A 140 -10.49 3.75 -7.86
N TYR A 141 -10.27 5.07 -7.99
CA TYR A 141 -9.94 6.02 -6.93
C TYR A 141 -10.91 7.18 -6.95
N ASN A 142 -12.06 7.12 -6.27
CA ASN A 142 -12.79 8.35 -5.92
C ASN A 142 -13.83 8.20 -4.81
N ARG A 143 -13.37 8.31 -3.57
CA ARG A 143 -13.82 9.41 -2.71
C ARG A 143 -12.55 10.16 -2.33
N GLU A 144 -12.60 11.47 -2.12
CA GLU A 144 -11.42 12.34 -1.87
C GLU A 144 -10.46 11.81 -0.79
N ASN A 145 -10.94 10.88 0.04
CA ASN A 145 -10.24 10.26 1.15
C ASN A 145 -10.23 8.71 1.11
N CYS A 146 -10.51 8.03 -0.01
CA CYS A 146 -10.53 6.55 -0.08
C CYS A 146 -9.65 6.03 -1.22
N ILE A 147 -8.64 5.21 -0.87
CA ILE A 147 -7.68 4.60 -1.79
C ILE A 147 -7.85 3.09 -1.72
N VAL A 148 -8.11 2.45 -2.86
CA VAL A 148 -8.46 1.03 -2.89
C VAL A 148 -7.50 0.22 -3.76
N PHE A 149 -7.20 -0.99 -3.31
CA PHE A 149 -6.42 -2.02 -3.97
C PHE A 149 -7.28 -3.29 -4.09
N MET A 150 -7.18 -3.99 -5.21
CA MET A 150 -7.84 -5.27 -5.48
C MET A 150 -6.77 -6.33 -5.67
#